data_AF-U6RR14-F1
#
_entry.id   AF-U6RR14-F1
#
_cell.length_a   1.000
_cell.length_b   1.000
_cell.length_c   1.000
_cell.angle_alpha   90.00
_cell.angle_beta   90.00
_cell.angle_gamma   90.00
#
_symmetry.space_group_name_H-M   'P 1'
#
loop_
_entity.id
_entity.type
_entity.pdbx_description
1 polymer ?
#
loop_
_entity_poly.entity_id
_entity_poly.type
_entity_poly.pdbx_seq_one_letter_code
_entity_poly.pdbx_strand_id
1 'polypeptide(L)' 'MARYKVKTRFVFEGTFSVEADSRQEAKKIVLESCGLVMGSNIHTDLDDEEVDWDFDTHPTKEIGRVVIDRQCRR' A
#
# COMPACT_ATOMS: atom_id res chain seq x y z
N MET A 1 -9.81 -30.04 20.45
CA MET A 1 -9.25 -28.69 20.23
C MET A 1 -10.38 -27.75 19.87
N ALA A 2 -10.35 -26.49 20.33
CA ALA A 2 -11.35 -25.48 19.98
C ALA A 2 -10.88 -24.64 18.78
N ARG A 3 -11.82 -24.19 17.94
CA ARG A 3 -11.53 -23.33 16.78
C ARG A 3 -11.75 -21.86 17.19
N TYR A 4 -10.76 -21.01 16.92
CA TYR A 4 -10.82 -19.58 17.23
C TYR A 4 -10.71 -18.78 15.93
N LYS A 5 -11.52 -17.72 15.80
CA LYS A 5 -11.36 -16.74 14.73
C LYS A 5 -10.58 -15.55 15.28
N VAL A 6 -9.43 -15.25 14.68
CA VAL A 6 -8.59 -14.11 15.05
C VAL A 6 -8.64 -13.11 13.91
N LYS A 7 -9.00 -11.86 14.21
CA LYS A 7 -9.00 -10.79 13.21
C LYS A 7 -7.58 -10.27 13.01
N THR A 8 -7.08 -10.35 11.79
CA THR A 8 -5.73 -9.89 11.42
C THR A 8 -5.82 -8.81 10.33
N ARG A 9 -4.89 -7.85 10.36
CA ARG A 9 -4.77 -6.81 9.34
C ARG A 9 -3.31 -6.76 8.87
N PHE A 10 -3.12 -6.83 7.56
CA PHE A 10 -1.82 -6.64 6.92
C PHE A 10 -1.74 -5.21 6.38
N VAL A 11 -0.61 -4.54 6.62
CA VAL A 11 -0.35 -3.17 6.15
C VAL A 11 0.85 -3.23 5.23
N PHE A 12 0.67 -2.73 4.01
CA PHE A 12 1.75 -2.59 3.03
C PHE A 12 2.26 -1.15 3.06
N GLU A 13 3.58 -0.99 3.14
CA GLU A 13 4.24 0.30 3.07
C GLU A 13 5.18 0.34 1.86
N GLY A 14 5.22 1.48 1.17
CA GLY A 14 6.06 1.71 0.00
C GLY A 14 6.32 3.18 -0.22
N THR A 15 7.32 3.50 -1.05
CA THR A 15 7.69 4.88 -1.38
C THR A 15 7.62 5.08 -2.89
N PHE A 16 6.99 6.18 -3.32
CA PHE A 16 7.07 6.66 -4.70
C PHE A 16 8.11 7.77 -4.79
N SER A 17 9.09 7.61 -5.68
CA SER A 17 10.00 8.69 -6.06
C SER A 17 9.37 9.47 -7.21
N VAL A 18 9.17 10.77 -7.03
CA VAL A 18 8.58 11.67 -8.03
C VAL A 18 9.41 12.94 -8.15
N GLU A 19 9.55 13.46 -9.37
CA GLU A 19 10.12 14.78 -9.60
C GLU A 19 9.03 15.84 -9.41
N ALA A 20 9.30 16.84 -8.57
CA ALA A 20 8.38 17.93 -8.27
C ALA A 20 9.13 19.16 -7.77
N ASP A 21 8.62 20.35 -8.05
CA ASP A 21 9.16 21.62 -7.58
C ASP A 21 8.75 21.94 -6.14
N SER A 22 7.71 21.28 -5.62
CA SER A 22 7.22 21.49 -4.25
C SER A 22 6.68 20.23 -3.59
N ARG A 23 6.53 20.27 -2.25
CA ARG A 23 5.94 19.18 -1.47
C ARG A 23 4.48 18.95 -1.85
N GLN A 24 3.77 20.04 -2.15
CA GLN A 24 2.37 20.06 -2.54
C GLN A 24 2.19 19.41 -3.90
N GLU A 25 3.08 19.71 -4.85
CA GLU A 25 3.10 19.09 -6.17
C GLU A 25 3.46 17.59 -6.09
N ALA A 26 4.49 17.23 -5.31
CA ALA A 26 4.81 15.81 -5.08
C ALA A 26 3.61 15.04 -4.51
N LYS A 27 2.87 15.62 -3.56
CA LYS A 27 1.62 15.04 -3.05
C LYS A 27 0.57 14.88 -4.14
N LYS A 28 0.40 15.89 -5.00
CA LYS A 28 -0.57 15.86 -6.09
C LYS A 28 -0.24 14.75 -7.10
N ILE A 29 1.02 14.62 -7.50
CA ILE A 29 1.49 13.56 -8.41
C ILE A 29 1.21 12.18 -7.80
N VAL A 30 1.54 11.97 -6.52
CA VAL A 30 1.29 10.67 -5.86
C VAL A 30 -0.20 10.39 -5.69
N LEU A 31 -1.04 11.41 -5.50
CA LEU A 31 -2.49 11.23 -5.43
C LEU A 31 -3.09 10.85 -6.77
N GLU A 32 -2.73 11.57 -7.83
CA GLU A 32 -3.38 11.50 -9.14
C GLU A 32 -2.77 10.43 -10.05
N SER A 33 -1.46 10.17 -9.97
CA SER A 33 -0.73 9.35 -10.94
C SER A 33 -0.18 8.04 -10.36
N CYS A 34 0.04 7.96 -9.06
CA CYS A 34 0.54 6.74 -8.43
C CYS A 34 -0.64 5.94 -7.86
N GLY A 35 -0.84 4.69 -8.25
CA GLY A 35 -1.85 3.81 -7.67
C GLY A 35 -1.22 2.51 -7.18
N LEU A 36 -1.87 1.85 -6.21
CA LEU A 36 -1.53 0.48 -5.84
C LEU A 36 -2.76 -0.39 -6.14
N VAL A 37 -2.56 -1.43 -6.93
CA VAL A 37 -3.57 -2.45 -7.22
C VAL A 37 -3.03 -3.77 -6.70
N MET A 38 -3.78 -4.44 -5.84
CA MET A 38 -3.42 -5.79 -5.40
C MET A 38 -3.79 -6.77 -6.52
N GLY A 39 -2.84 -7.01 -7.42
CA GLY A 39 -3.07 -7.73 -8.69
C GLY A 39 -2.76 -9.23 -8.69
N SER A 40 -2.55 -9.88 -7.54
CA SER A 40 -2.24 -11.32 -7.47
C SER A 40 -2.76 -11.99 -6.19
N ASN A 41 -2.82 -13.32 -6.22
CA ASN A 41 -3.24 -14.18 -5.12
C ASN A 41 -2.31 -13.99 -3.91
N ILE A 42 -2.88 -13.56 -2.78
CA ILE A 42 -2.19 -13.52 -1.50
C ILE A 42 -2.05 -14.96 -1.02
N HIS A 43 -0.83 -15.50 -1.05
CA HIS A 43 -0.55 -16.82 -0.53
C HIS A 43 -0.37 -16.78 0.99
N THR A 44 -0.97 -17.76 1.67
CA THR A 44 -0.85 -18.00 3.10
C THR A 44 -0.45 -19.46 3.30
N ASP A 45 0.27 -19.77 4.37
CA ASP A 45 0.65 -21.15 4.72
C ASP A 45 -0.54 -21.98 5.25
N LEU A 46 -1.70 -21.35 5.41
CA LEU A 46 -2.96 -21.99 5.79
C LEU A 46 -3.72 -22.47 4.55
N ASP A 47 -4.41 -23.61 4.65
CA ASP A 47 -5.30 -24.10 3.59
C ASP A 47 -6.36 -23.05 3.22
N ASP A 48 -6.71 -22.98 1.93
CA ASP A 48 -7.64 -21.97 1.38
C ASP A 48 -9.02 -22.00 2.07
N GLU A 49 -9.43 -23.15 2.62
CA GLU A 49 -10.70 -23.32 3.36
C GLU A 49 -10.68 -22.69 4.77
N GLU A 50 -9.49 -22.37 5.31
CA GLU A 50 -9.32 -21.77 6.63
C GLU A 50 -9.22 -20.25 6.60
N VAL A 51 -9.14 -19.66 5.40
CA VAL A 51 -8.77 -18.27 5.21
C VAL A 51 -9.90 -17.48 4.53
N ASP A 52 -10.53 -16.60 5.31
CA ASP A 52 -11.60 -15.72 4.86
C ASP A 52 -11.04 -14.31 4.62
N TRP A 53 -10.45 -14.10 3.44
CA TRP A 53 -9.92 -12.80 3.04
C TRP A 53 -11.01 -11.92 2.44
N ASP A 54 -11.28 -10.79 3.09
CA ASP A 54 -12.01 -9.66 2.50
C ASP A 54 -11.01 -8.52 2.24
N PHE A 55 -10.36 -8.57 1.08
CA PHE A 55 -9.51 -7.48 0.62
C PHE A 55 -10.16 -6.81 -0.58
N ASP A 56 -10.37 -5.50 -0.48
CA ASP A 56 -10.64 -4.69 -1.65
C ASP A 56 -9.41 -4.72 -2.56
N THR A 57 -9.63 -4.94 -3.86
CA THR A 57 -8.60 -4.86 -4.90
C THR A 57 -7.86 -3.51 -4.88
N HIS A 58 -8.51 -2.47 -4.34
CA HIS A 58 -7.97 -1.11 -4.18
C HIS A 58 -7.81 -0.75 -2.70
N PRO A 59 -6.61 -0.95 -2.10
CA PRO A 59 -6.38 -0.55 -0.72
C PRO A 59 -6.52 0.96 -0.55
N THR A 60 -6.99 1.39 0.62
CA THR A 60 -7.06 2.81 0.98
C THR A 60 -5.65 3.42 0.99
N LYS A 61 -5.46 4.52 0.25
CA LYS A 61 -4.18 5.24 0.17
C LYS A 61 -4.10 6.32 1.26
N GLU A 62 -3.04 6.28 2.06
CA GLU A 62 -2.68 7.34 3.00
C GLU A 62 -1.30 7.91 2.65
N ILE A 63 -1.20 9.24 2.48
CA ILE A 63 0.07 9.91 2.18
C ILE A 63 0.56 10.62 3.43
N GLY A 64 1.62 10.05 4.03
CA GLY A 64 2.25 10.57 5.24
C GLY A 64 3.22 11.74 4.99
N ARG A 65 4.37 11.69 5.67
CA ARG A 65 5.42 12.70 5.56
C ARG A 65 6.06 12.62 4.17
N VAL A 66 5.98 13.72 3.42
CA VAL A 66 6.69 13.87 2.14
C VAL A 66 8.04 14.51 2.42
N VAL A 67 9.10 13.83 2.04
CA VAL A 67 10.48 14.29 2.11
C VAL A 67 10.92 14.61 0.69
N ILE A 68 11.34 15.85 0.45
CA ILE A 68 11.90 16.23 -0.85
C ILE A 68 13.40 15.98 -0.78
N ASP A 69 13.87 14.98 -1.52
CA ASP A 69 15.29 14.74 -1.67
C ASP A 69 15.84 15.61 -2.80
N ARG A 70 16.79 16.49 -2.48
CA ARG A 70 17.41 17.41 -3.45
C ARG A 70 18.50 16.74 -4.31
N GLN A 71 18.81 15.45 -4.10
CA GLN A 71 19.85 14.74 -4.82
C GLN A 71 19.37 14.19 -6.17
N CYS A 72 18.06 14.17 -6.42
CA CYS A 72 17.45 13.77 -7.70
C CYS A 72 17.48 14.88 -8.77
N ARG A 73 18.57 15.65 -8.85
CA ARG A 73 18.85 16.64 -9.92
C ARG A 73 20.21 16.36 -10.58
N ARG A 74 20.55 15.09 -10.81
CA ARG A 74 21.75 14.72 -11.57
C ARG A 74 21.36 14.27 -12.96
#